data_AF-A0A6H9LMK2-F1
#
_entry.id   AF-A0A6H9LMK2-F1
#
_cell.length_a   1.000
_cell.length_b   1.000
_cell.length_c   1.000
_cell.angle_alpha   90.00
_cell.angle_beta   90.00
_cell.angle_gamma   90.00
#
_symmetry.space_group_name_H-M   'P 1'
#
loop_
_entity.id
_entity.type
_entity.pdbx_description
1 polymer ?
#
loop_
_entity_poly.entity_id
_entity_poly.type
_entity_poly.pdbx_seq_one_letter_code
_entity_poly.pdbx_strand_id
1 'polypeptide(L)'
;PILALIWGIKADTPFIWIFENIQAPMHSTVFALLAFFVASASFRGFRARSLPASILLGSALIILLSRSNIGGVFSDQLPEIADWIRNYPAMSARRAILIGIGLGSLTTSLRVILGIERTWLGGEK
;
A
#
# COMPACT_ATOMS: atom_id res chain seq x y z
N PRO A 1 -12.69 4.92 -22.82
CA PRO A 1 -12.61 6.30 -23.37
C PRO A 1 -13.44 6.52 -24.64
N ILE A 2 -13.42 5.62 -25.62
CA ILE A 2 -14.15 5.77 -26.90
C ILE A 2 -15.67 5.81 -26.69
N LEU A 3 -16.21 4.92 -25.85
CA LEU A 3 -17.65 4.95 -25.50
C LEU A 3 -18.08 6.23 -24.79
N ALA A 4 -17.26 6.78 -23.90
CA ALA A 4 -17.56 8.03 -23.20
C ALA A 4 -17.53 9.25 -24.14
N LEU A 5 -16.66 9.24 -25.15
CA LEU A 5 -16.52 10.31 -26.14
C LEU A 5 -17.70 10.33 -27.13
N ILE A 6 -18.20 9.14 -27.53
CA ILE A 6 -19.26 9.00 -28.53
C ILE A 6 -20.66 9.08 -27.89
N TRP A 7 -20.85 8.49 -26.71
CA TRP A 7 -22.16 8.34 -26.07
C TRP A 7 -22.35 9.19 -24.79
N GLY A 8 -21.33 9.90 -24.34
CA GLY A 8 -21.39 10.75 -23.15
C GLY A 8 -21.32 9.99 -21.82
N ILE A 9 -21.33 10.76 -20.72
CA ILE A 9 -21.07 10.30 -19.34
C ILE A 9 -22.33 10.47 -18.45
N LYS A 10 -23.52 10.60 -19.04
CA LYS A 10 -24.76 10.75 -18.28
C LYS A 10 -25.21 9.40 -17.70
N ALA A 11 -26.05 9.44 -16.67
CA ALA A 11 -26.78 8.28 -16.21
C ALA A 11 -27.54 7.67 -17.40
N ASP A 12 -27.51 6.34 -17.55
CA ASP A 12 -28.04 5.56 -18.68
C ASP A 12 -27.19 5.43 -19.95
N THR A 13 -25.93 5.93 -19.98
CA THR A 13 -25.04 5.64 -21.11
C THR A 13 -24.38 4.26 -20.98
N PRO A 14 -24.08 3.57 -22.08
CA PRO A 14 -23.40 2.26 -22.02
C PRO A 14 -22.05 2.31 -21.29
N PHE A 15 -21.41 3.48 -21.27
CA PHE A 15 -20.17 3.70 -20.50
C PHE A 15 -20.41 3.60 -18.99
N ILE A 16 -21.42 4.30 -18.45
CA ILE A 16 -21.70 4.27 -17.01
C ILE A 16 -22.20 2.89 -16.57
N TRP A 17 -22.97 2.20 -17.43
CA TRP A 17 -23.44 0.85 -17.16
C TRP A 17 -22.27 -0.13 -16.98
N ILE A 18 -21.26 -0.09 -17.88
CA ILE A 18 -20.04 -0.90 -17.77
C ILE A 18 -19.25 -0.51 -16.51
N PHE A 19 -19.14 0.78 -16.21
CA PHE A 19 -18.42 1.25 -15.03
C PHE A 19 -19.05 0.71 -13.73
N GLU A 20 -20.35 0.86 -13.55
CA GLU A 20 -21.07 0.46 -12.32
C GLU A 20 -21.23 -1.05 -12.19
N ASN A 21 -21.37 -1.80 -13.29
CA ASN A 21 -21.64 -3.24 -13.22
C ASN A 21 -20.39 -4.11 -13.38
N ILE A 22 -19.28 -3.57 -13.91
CA ILE A 22 -18.04 -4.33 -14.13
C ILE A 22 -16.90 -3.72 -13.34
N GLN A 23 -16.59 -2.44 -13.57
CA GLN A 23 -15.39 -1.83 -12.98
C GLN A 23 -15.54 -1.63 -11.47
N ALA A 24 -16.67 -1.10 -11.00
CA ALA A 24 -16.90 -0.83 -9.59
C ALA A 24 -16.90 -2.11 -8.72
N PRO A 25 -17.58 -3.22 -9.11
CA PRO A 25 -17.53 -4.47 -8.36
C PRO A 25 -16.13 -5.09 -8.36
N MET A 26 -15.40 -5.05 -9.48
CA MET A 26 -14.02 -5.53 -9.53
C MET A 26 -13.13 -4.78 -8.55
N HIS A 27 -13.21 -3.44 -8.51
CA HIS A 27 -12.46 -2.63 -7.56
C HIS A 27 -12.86 -2.93 -6.11
N SER A 28 -14.16 -3.13 -5.86
CA SER A 28 -14.68 -3.50 -4.54
C SER A 28 -14.12 -4.84 -4.04
N THR A 29 -14.06 -5.87 -4.91
CA THR A 29 -13.50 -7.18 -4.51
C THR A 29 -12.02 -7.09 -4.16
N VAL A 30 -11.23 -6.32 -4.93
CA VAL A 30 -9.81 -6.07 -4.61
C VAL A 30 -9.67 -5.33 -3.29
N PHE A 31 -10.50 -4.31 -3.05
CA PHE A 31 -10.48 -3.56 -1.80
C PHE A 31 -10.90 -4.41 -0.59
N ALA A 32 -11.91 -5.28 -0.75
CA ALA A 32 -12.34 -6.20 0.30
C ALA A 32 -11.24 -7.21 0.67
N LEU A 33 -10.55 -7.77 -0.34
CA LEU A 33 -9.39 -8.64 -0.11
C LEU A 33 -8.26 -7.90 0.60
N LEU A 34 -7.92 -6.68 0.16
CA LEU A 34 -6.91 -5.84 0.81
C LEU A 34 -7.29 -5.56 2.27
N ALA A 35 -8.54 -5.19 2.55
CA ALA A 35 -9.01 -4.93 3.89
C ALA A 35 -8.87 -6.16 4.79
N PHE A 36 -9.27 -7.34 4.31
CA PHE A 36 -9.11 -8.60 5.04
C PHE A 36 -7.63 -8.95 5.31
N PHE A 37 -6.77 -8.87 4.29
CA PHE A 37 -5.34 -9.19 4.46
C PHE A 37 -4.63 -8.20 5.36
N VAL A 38 -4.91 -6.90 5.22
CA VAL A 38 -4.35 -5.86 6.09
C VAL A 38 -4.82 -6.10 7.53
N ALA A 39 -6.12 -6.31 7.77
CA ALA A 39 -6.64 -6.61 9.10
C ALA A 39 -5.98 -7.85 9.72
N SER A 40 -5.81 -8.93 8.95
CA SER A 40 -5.14 -10.17 9.40
C SER A 40 -3.64 -9.99 9.68
N ALA A 41 -2.94 -9.22 8.86
CA ALA A 41 -1.53 -8.89 9.08
C ALA A 41 -1.36 -7.97 10.30
N SER A 42 -2.19 -6.94 10.42
CA SER A 42 -2.24 -6.00 11.53
C SER A 42 -2.57 -6.70 12.85
N PHE A 43 -3.53 -7.62 12.89
CA PHE A 43 -3.85 -8.37 14.10
C PHE A 43 -2.67 -9.24 14.58
N ARG A 44 -1.90 -9.80 13.64
CA ARG A 44 -0.68 -10.56 13.97
C ARG A 44 0.50 -9.65 14.34
N GLY A 45 0.60 -8.47 13.73
CA GLY A 45 1.73 -7.54 13.88
C GLY A 45 1.61 -6.54 15.04
N PHE A 46 0.40 -6.09 15.38
CA PHE A 46 0.15 -5.10 16.44
C PHE A 46 -0.18 -5.70 17.81
N ARG A 47 0.14 -6.98 18.03
CA ARG A 47 -0.01 -7.57 19.36
C ARG A 47 1.14 -7.06 20.24
N ALA A 48 0.85 -6.18 21.20
CA ALA A 48 1.79 -5.54 22.13
C ALA A 48 2.46 -6.53 23.11
N ARG A 49 3.14 -7.54 22.57
CA ARG A 49 3.81 -8.61 23.31
C ARG A 49 5.32 -8.38 23.42
N SER A 50 5.87 -7.41 22.66
CA SER A 50 7.30 -7.10 22.65
C SER A 50 7.53 -5.59 22.70
N LEU A 51 8.65 -5.17 23.31
CA LEU A 51 9.07 -3.75 23.38
C LEU A 51 9.04 -3.06 21.99
N PRO A 52 9.58 -3.67 20.91
CA PRO A 52 9.51 -3.07 19.58
C PRO A 52 8.08 -2.89 19.06
N ALA A 53 7.19 -3.86 19.31
CA ALA A 53 5.80 -3.77 18.86
C ALA A 53 5.03 -2.67 19.61
N SER A 54 5.30 -2.48 20.90
CA SER A 54 4.70 -1.40 21.70
C SER A 54 5.16 -0.02 21.25
N ILE A 55 6.43 0.15 20.89
CA ILE A 55 6.95 1.42 20.33
C ILE A 55 6.30 1.71 18.98
N LEU A 56 6.14 0.69 18.14
CA LEU A 56 5.47 0.81 16.84
C LEU A 56 4.00 1.20 17.02
N LEU A 57 3.30 0.55 17.96
CA LEU A 57 1.90 0.81 18.27
C LEU A 57 1.70 2.25 18.81
N GLY A 58 2.56 2.69 19.74
CA GLY A 58 2.53 4.06 20.26
C GLY A 58 2.78 5.10 19.17
N SER A 59 3.78 4.86 18.32
CA SER A 59 4.09 5.73 17.18
C SER A 59 2.93 5.81 16.19
N ALA A 60 2.28 4.69 15.88
CA ALA A 60 1.11 4.64 15.00
C ALA A 60 -0.09 5.39 15.59
N LEU A 61 -0.33 5.25 16.90
CA LEU A 61 -1.41 5.96 17.60
C LEU A 61 -1.22 7.48 17.53
N ILE A 62 0.00 7.96 17.77
CA ILE A 62 0.34 9.40 17.70
C ILE A 62 0.08 9.94 16.28
N ILE A 63 0.53 9.24 15.24
CA ILE A 63 0.33 9.67 13.85
C ILE A 63 -1.15 9.70 13.47
N LEU A 64 -1.92 8.70 13.91
CA LEU A 64 -3.34 8.58 13.57
C LEU A 64 -4.18 9.66 14.26
N LEU A 65 -3.85 9.98 15.52
CA LEU A 65 -4.48 11.10 16.24
C LEU A 65 -4.12 12.46 15.62
N SER A 66 -2.87 12.66 15.23
CA SER A 66 -2.41 13.91 14.61
C SER A 66 -3.10 14.20 13.26
N ARG A 67 -3.37 13.17 12.45
CA ARG A 67 -4.00 13.32 11.13
C ARG A 67 -5.52 13.28 11.14
N SER A 68 -6.13 12.88 12.26
CA SER A 68 -7.57 12.96 12.43
C SER A 68 -8.00 14.43 12.44
N ASN A 69 -9.19 14.74 11.92
CA ASN A 69 -9.81 16.09 11.98
C ASN A 69 -10.01 16.61 13.43
N ILE A 70 -9.73 15.75 14.40
CA ILE A 70 -9.81 16.01 15.84
C ILE A 70 -8.44 16.46 16.41
N GLY A 71 -7.32 16.22 15.72
CA GLY A 71 -5.97 16.42 16.23
C GLY A 71 -5.63 17.87 16.59
N GLY A 72 -6.12 18.84 15.81
CA GLY A 72 -5.91 20.27 16.06
C GLY A 72 -6.68 20.84 17.25
N VAL A 73 -7.63 20.10 17.83
CA VAL A 73 -8.45 20.57 18.97
C VAL A 73 -7.80 20.24 20.32
N PHE A 74 -6.90 19.25 20.35
CA PHE A 74 -6.30 18.75 21.61
C PHE A 74 -4.94 19.36 21.95
N SER A 75 -4.07 19.61 20.96
CA SER A 75 -2.73 20.19 21.19
C SER A 75 -2.06 20.59 19.87
N ASP A 76 -1.49 21.79 19.82
CA ASP A 76 -0.70 22.31 18.68
C ASP A 76 0.65 21.59 18.51
N GLN A 77 1.11 20.86 19.53
CA GLN A 77 2.42 20.17 19.52
C GLN A 77 2.34 18.74 18.98
N LEU A 78 1.14 18.13 18.95
CA LEU A 78 0.92 16.79 18.42
C LEU A 78 1.29 16.66 16.92
N PRO A 79 0.94 17.62 16.04
CA PRO A 79 1.33 17.59 14.63
C PRO A 79 2.84 17.64 14.42
N GLU A 80 3.57 18.45 15.19
CA GLU A 80 5.03 18.61 15.06
C GLU A 80 5.76 17.29 15.34
N ILE A 81 5.39 16.60 16.42
CA ILE A 81 5.96 15.29 16.77
C ILE A 81 5.63 14.25 15.69
N ALA A 82 4.39 14.22 15.20
CA ALA A 82 3.99 13.29 14.14
C ALA A 82 4.72 13.54 12.82
N ASP A 83 4.99 14.81 12.49
CA ASP A 83 5.76 15.18 11.32
C ASP A 83 7.25 14.86 11.48
N TRP A 84 7.83 15.04 12.67
CA TRP A 84 9.18 14.57 12.95
C TRP A 84 9.31 13.05 12.76
N ILE A 85 8.40 12.25 13.33
CA ILE A 85 8.39 10.78 13.16
C ILE A 85 8.29 10.42 11.67
N ARG A 86 7.47 11.14 10.89
CA ARG A 86 7.33 10.87 9.46
C ARG A 86 8.60 11.22 8.70
N ASN A 87 9.10 12.44 8.87
CA ASN A 87 10.09 13.03 7.99
C ASN A 87 11.50 12.47 8.22
N TYR A 88 11.82 12.01 9.42
CA TYR A 88 13.14 11.48 9.75
C TYR A 88 13.18 9.94 9.73
N PRO A 89 12.64 9.21 10.74
CA PRO A 89 12.77 7.75 10.78
C PRO A 89 11.91 7.03 9.73
N ALA A 90 10.65 7.43 9.51
CA ALA A 90 9.78 6.70 8.58
C ALA A 90 10.22 6.90 7.12
N MET A 91 10.59 8.11 6.72
CA MET A 91 11.07 8.39 5.36
C MET A 91 12.42 7.75 5.04
N SER A 92 13.35 7.68 6.00
CA SER A 92 14.63 6.98 5.81
C SER A 92 14.43 5.48 5.63
N ALA A 93 13.62 4.85 6.48
CA ALA A 93 13.28 3.42 6.36
C ALA A 93 12.62 3.10 5.01
N ARG A 94 11.64 3.91 4.58
CA ARG A 94 10.98 3.74 3.27
C ARG A 94 11.98 3.79 2.13
N ARG A 95 12.93 4.74 2.15
CA ARG A 95 13.96 4.86 1.11
C ARG A 95 14.90 3.65 1.11
N ALA A 96 15.32 3.18 2.27
CA ALA A 96 16.15 1.99 2.38
C ALA A 96 15.45 0.74 1.80
N ILE A 97 14.17 0.55 2.09
CA ILE A 97 13.36 -0.54 1.51
C ILE A 97 13.31 -0.44 -0.01
N LEU A 98 13.02 0.75 -0.56
CA LEU A 98 12.95 0.96 -2.01
C LEU A 98 14.29 0.66 -2.71
N ILE A 99 15.41 1.09 -2.12
CA ILE A 99 16.75 0.78 -2.63
C ILE A 99 17.00 -0.73 -2.57
N GLY A 100 16.65 -1.39 -1.47
CA GLY A 100 16.77 -2.84 -1.32
C GLY A 100 15.95 -3.62 -2.35
N ILE A 101 14.71 -3.21 -2.59
CA ILE A 101 13.85 -3.81 -3.63
C ILE A 101 14.47 -3.62 -5.01
N GLY A 102 14.95 -2.42 -5.32
CA GLY A 102 15.62 -2.12 -6.58
C GLY A 102 16.83 -3.02 -6.82
N LEU A 103 17.74 -3.10 -5.84
CA LEU A 103 18.94 -3.93 -5.93
C LEU A 103 18.63 -5.43 -6.00
N GLY A 104 17.63 -5.89 -5.25
CA GLY A 104 17.13 -7.27 -5.30
C GLY A 104 16.58 -7.63 -6.68
N SER A 105 15.73 -6.78 -7.25
CA SER A 105 15.17 -6.98 -8.60
C SER A 105 16.25 -6.98 -9.68
N LEU A 106 17.28 -6.14 -9.54
CA LEU A 106 18.41 -6.07 -10.47
C LEU A 106 19.27 -7.34 -10.40
N THR A 107 19.47 -7.88 -9.18
CA THR A 107 20.17 -9.15 -8.97
C THR A 107 19.41 -10.32 -9.60
N THR A 108 18.10 -10.43 -9.39
CA THR A 108 17.28 -11.48 -10.03
C THR A 108 17.32 -11.36 -11.55
N SER A 109 17.22 -10.15 -12.07
CA SER A 109 17.31 -9.90 -13.53
C SER A 109 18.67 -10.34 -14.09
N LEU A 110 19.77 -10.04 -13.40
CA LEU A 110 21.10 -10.49 -13.79
C LEU A 110 21.25 -12.02 -13.76
N ARG A 111 20.70 -12.68 -12.72
CA ARG A 111 20.74 -14.15 -12.60
C ARG A 111 19.99 -14.84 -13.74
N VAL A 112 18.89 -14.24 -14.20
CA VAL A 112 18.13 -14.70 -15.37
C VAL A 112 18.93 -14.51 -16.66
N ILE A 113 19.51 -13.32 -16.89
CA ILE A 113 20.28 -13.02 -18.12
C ILE A 113 21.52 -13.92 -18.22
N LEU A 114 22.23 -14.15 -17.11
CA LEU A 114 23.42 -14.99 -17.07
C LEU A 114 23.09 -16.50 -17.12
N GLY A 115 21.81 -16.88 -17.18
CA GLY A 115 21.39 -18.29 -17.26
C GLY A 115 21.69 -19.11 -16.00
N ILE A 116 22.09 -18.47 -14.90
CA ILE A 116 22.36 -19.12 -13.61
C ILE A 116 21.04 -19.61 -12.99
N GLU A 117 19.96 -18.86 -13.22
CA GLU A 117 18.62 -19.23 -12.77
C GLU A 117 17.88 -19.93 -13.92
N ARG A 118 17.72 -21.25 -13.82
CA ARG A 118 16.98 -22.04 -14.81
C ARG A 118 15.54 -21.54 -14.84
N THR A 119 15.16 -20.86 -15.91
CA THR A 119 13.78 -20.49 -16.15
C THR A 119 13.00 -21.79 -16.37
N TRP A 120 11.85 -21.96 -15.71
CA TRP A 120 11.04 -23.18 -15.73
C TRP A 120 10.54 -23.62 -17.12
N LEU A 121 10.86 -22.88 -18.18
CA LEU A 121 10.46 -23.11 -19.56
C LEU A 121 11.50 -23.86 -20.41
N GLY A 122 12.61 -24.34 -19.85
CA GLY A 122 13.67 -25.00 -20.60
C GLY A 122 14.03 -26.39 -20.08
N GLY A 123 13.48 -27.44 -20.71
CA GLY A 123 14.02 -28.79 -20.61
C GLY A 123 13.00 -29.93 -20.71
N GLU A 124 12.41 -30.13 -21.88
CA GLU A 124 12.00 -31.48 -22.30
C GLU A 124 12.75 -31.81 -23.60
N LYS A 125 13.75 -32.69 -23.44
CA LYS A 125 14.62 -33.39 -24.41
C LYS A 125 15.08 -32.64 -25.67
#